data_AF-A0A349CUY7-F1
#
_entry.id   AF-A0A349CUY7-F1
#
_cell.length_a   1.000
_cell.length_b   1.000
_cell.length_c   1.000
_cell.angle_alpha   90.00
_cell.angle_beta   90.00
_cell.angle_gamma   90.00
#
_symmetry.space_group_name_H-M   'P 1'
#
loop_
_entity.id
_entity.type
_entity.pdbx_description
1 polymer ?
#
loop_
_entity_poly.entity_id
_entity_poly.type
_entity_poly.pdbx_seq_one_letter_code
_entity_poly.pdbx_strand_id
1 'polypeptide(L)' 'MRRWLVSVAAIVALAGALVIVVYFFQPWRSCDYEDTSAGCAMLAGDATVLGIAAFTTLVAVFILVFALMAKGEVAGLRGS' A
#
# COMPACT_ATOMS: atom_id res chain seq x y z
N MET A 1 23.27 -3.50 -1.94
CA MET A 1 22.31 -2.87 -1.00
C MET A 1 21.15 -2.17 -1.70
N ARG A 2 21.37 -1.26 -2.68
CA ARG A 2 20.28 -0.47 -3.30
C ARG A 2 19.15 -1.27 -3.99
N ARG A 3 19.47 -2.40 -4.66
CA ARG A 3 18.46 -3.25 -5.31
C ARG A 3 17.49 -3.91 -4.32
N TRP A 4 18.00 -4.29 -3.15
CA TRP A 4 17.21 -4.99 -2.13
C TRP A 4 16.17 -4.06 -1.49
N LEU A 5 16.54 -2.80 -1.25
CA LEU A 5 15.60 -1.76 -0.77
C LEU A 5 14.43 -1.55 -1.73
N VAL A 6 14.69 -1.50 -3.04
CA VAL A 6 13.63 -1.33 -4.05
C VAL A 6 12.70 -2.55 -4.08
N SER A 7 13.25 -3.77 -4.02
CA SER A 7 12.43 -4.98 -3.95
C SER A 7 11.57 -5.05 -2.69
N VAL A 8 12.13 -4.70 -1.53
CA VAL A 8 11.38 -4.67 -0.26
C VAL A 8 10.30 -3.59 -0.30
N ALA A 9 10.61 -2.38 -0.77
CA ALA A 9 9.62 -1.32 -0.89
C ALA A 9 8.46 -1.69 -1.84
N ALA A 10 8.77 -2.35 -2.97
CA ALA A 10 7.74 -2.83 -3.89
C ALA A 10 6.84 -3.91 -3.24
N ILE A 11 7.42 -4.86 -2.51
CA ILE A 11 6.66 -5.90 -1.81
C ILE A 11 5.78 -5.29 -0.73
N VAL A 12 6.31 -4.36 0.06
CA VAL A 12 5.54 -3.67 1.12
C VAL A 12 4.40 -2.86 0.52
N ALA A 13 4.64 -2.13 -0.58
CA ALA A 13 3.59 -1.37 -1.25
C ALA A 13 2.49 -2.29 -1.80
N LEU A 14 2.84 -3.44 -2.39
CA LEU A 14 1.87 -4.42 -2.89
C LEU A 14 1.07 -5.07 -1.75
N ALA A 15 1.74 -5.49 -0.68
CA ALA A 15 1.08 -6.08 0.47
C ALA A 15 0.15 -5.08 1.16
N GLY A 16 0.58 -3.83 1.34
CA GLY A 16 -0.23 -2.76 1.90
C GLY A 16 -1.46 -2.46 1.04
N ALA A 17 -1.31 -2.38 -0.29
CA ALA A 17 -2.44 -2.22 -1.21
C ALA A 17 -3.45 -3.37 -1.11
N LEU A 18 -2.98 -4.61 -1.00
CA LEU A 18 -3.85 -5.78 -0.83
C LEU A 18 -4.63 -5.69 0.49
N VAL A 19 -3.97 -5.34 1.59
CA VAL A 19 -4.62 -5.17 2.90
C VAL A 19 -5.68 -4.07 2.84
N ILE A 20 -5.38 -2.95 2.18
CA ILE A 20 -6.34 -1.86 1.99
C ILE A 20 -7.61 -2.36 1.30
N VAL A 21 -7.46 -3.08 0.19
CA VAL A 21 -8.61 -3.63 -0.56
C VAL A 21 -9.40 -4.60 0.32
N VAL A 22 -8.72 -5.55 0.96
CA VAL A 22 -9.36 -6.57 1.80
C VAL A 22 -10.12 -5.96 2.98
N TYR A 23 -9.54 -4.97 3.66
CA TYR A 23 -10.20 -4.26 4.78
C TYR A 23 -11.22 -3.22 4.34
N PHE A 24 -11.18 -2.76 3.10
CA PHE A 24 -12.23 -1.91 2.55
C PHE A 24 -13.49 -2.72 2.22
N PHE A 25 -13.33 -3.91 1.63
CA PHE A 25 -14.46 -4.79 1.31
C PHE A 25 -14.96 -5.60 2.50
N GLN A 26 -14.11 -5.81 3.52
CA GLN A 26 -14.42 -6.56 4.73
C GLN A 26 -15.16 -7.88 4.46
N PRO A 27 -14.68 -8.79 3.58
CA PRO A 27 -15.45 -9.94 3.08
C PRO A 27 -15.90 -10.93 4.17
N TRP A 28 -15.33 -10.86 5.37
CA TRP A 28 -15.74 -11.66 6.52
C TRP A 28 -16.95 -11.07 7.27
N ARG A 29 -17.46 -9.91 6.87
CA ARG A 29 -18.60 -9.23 7.48
C ARG A 29 -19.85 -9.42 6.63
N SER A 30 -20.99 -9.56 7.29
CA SER A 30 -22.31 -9.51 6.67
C SER A 30 -23.24 -8.69 7.56
N CYS A 31 -24.16 -7.93 6.97
CA CYS A 31 -25.12 -7.10 7.69
C CYS A 31 -26.53 -7.41 7.20
N ASP A 32 -27.51 -7.41 8.10
CA ASP A 32 -28.89 -7.84 7.79
C ASP A 32 -29.64 -6.90 6.83
N TYR A 33 -29.10 -5.69 6.58
CA TYR A 33 -29.74 -4.63 5.82
C TYR A 33 -29.06 -4.37 4.45
N GLU A 34 -28.02 -5.11 4.08
CA GLU A 34 -27.27 -4.95 2.83
C GLU A 34 -26.82 -6.31 2.28
N ASP A 35 -26.98 -6.54 0.98
CA ASP A 35 -26.58 -7.79 0.31
C ASP A 35 -25.06 -7.88 0.08
N THR A 36 -24.31 -6.80 0.35
CA THR A 36 -22.87 -6.73 0.17
C THR A 36 -22.13 -6.37 1.46
N SER A 37 -21.09 -7.12 1.78
CA SER A 37 -20.20 -6.91 2.94
C SER A 37 -19.61 -5.50 3.00
N ALA A 38 -19.39 -4.87 1.84
CA ALA A 38 -18.78 -3.54 1.74
C ALA A 38 -19.74 -2.38 2.10
N GLY A 39 -21.04 -2.65 2.20
CA GLY A 39 -22.05 -1.66 2.62
C GLY A 39 -22.17 -1.53 4.14
N CYS A 40 -21.54 -2.43 4.90
CA CYS A 40 -21.54 -2.40 6.35
C CYS A 40 -20.79 -1.17 6.90
N ALA A 41 -21.27 -0.64 8.02
CA ALA A 41 -20.53 0.40 8.73
C ALA A 41 -19.18 -0.15 9.23
N MET A 42 -18.09 0.52 8.84
CA MET A 42 -16.74 0.08 9.16
C MET A 42 -16.49 0.09 10.67
N LEU A 43 -16.01 -1.03 11.22
CA LEU A 43 -15.69 -1.13 12.64
C LEU A 43 -14.43 -0.32 12.97
N ALA A 44 -14.38 0.29 14.15
CA ALA A 44 -13.23 1.11 14.55
C ALA A 44 -11.90 0.34 14.49
N GLY A 45 -11.89 -0.95 14.85
CA GLY A 45 -10.70 -1.81 14.76
C GLY A 45 -10.28 -2.14 13.32
N ASP A 46 -11.21 -2.23 12.39
CA ASP A 46 -10.88 -2.47 10.97
C ASP A 46 -10.39 -1.17 10.31
N ALA A 47 -10.98 -0.03 10.72
CA ALA A 47 -10.58 1.30 10.27
C ALA A 47 -9.15 1.66 10.68
N THR A 48 -8.70 1.24 11.87
CA THR A 48 -7.31 1.45 12.30
C THR A 48 -6.35 0.64 11.44
N VAL A 49 -6.65 -0.64 11.16
CA VAL A 49 -5.81 -1.48 10.30
C VAL A 49 -5.72 -0.89 8.88
N LEU A 50 -6.84 -0.46 8.32
CA LEU A 50 -6.88 0.22 7.02
C LEU A 50 -6.03 1.51 7.03
N GLY A 51 -6.13 2.32 8.08
CA GLY A 51 -5.34 3.54 8.23
C GLY A 51 -3.82 3.27 8.30
N ILE A 52 -3.41 2.27 9.07
CA ILE A 52 -1.99 1.86 9.18
C ILE A 52 -1.51 1.32 7.82
N ALA A 53 -2.32 0.50 7.15
CA ALA A 53 -2.01 -0.04 5.83
C ALA A 53 -1.86 1.08 4.78
N ALA A 54 -2.76 2.08 4.80
CA ALA A 54 -2.67 3.26 3.95
C ALA A 54 -1.38 4.04 4.20
N PHE A 55 -1.07 4.34 5.46
CA PHE A 55 0.14 5.07 5.83
C PHE A 55 1.42 4.35 5.40
N THR A 56 1.54 3.06 5.72
CA THR A 56 2.70 2.25 5.36
C THR A 56 2.86 2.11 3.85
N THR A 57 1.77 1.97 3.10
CA THR A 57 1.78 1.94 1.64
C THR A 57 2.29 3.27 1.06
N LEU A 58 1.81 4.41 1.57
CA LEU A 58 2.26 5.73 1.13
C LEU A 58 3.77 5.92 1.37
N VAL A 59 4.27 5.52 2.54
CA VAL A 59 5.71 5.57 2.85
C VAL A 59 6.50 4.67 1.89
N ALA A 60 6.04 3.46 1.62
CA ALA A 60 6.72 2.54 0.70
C ALA A 60 6.75 3.07 -0.74
N VAL A 61 5.63 3.63 -1.22
CA VAL A 61 5.55 4.28 -2.54
C VAL A 61 6.49 5.47 -2.61
N PHE A 62 6.52 6.31 -1.57
CA PHE A 62 7.44 7.45 -1.50
C PHE A 62 8.90 6.99 -1.62
N ILE A 63 9.31 5.99 -0.83
CA ILE A 63 10.67 5.42 -0.92
C ILE A 63 10.95 4.87 -2.33
N LEU A 64 9.99 4.18 -2.94
CA LEU A 64 10.13 3.63 -4.28
C LEU A 64 10.33 4.71 -5.33
N VAL A 65 9.52 5.77 -5.30
CA VAL A 65 9.63 6.93 -6.20
C VAL A 65 10.99 7.61 -6.04
N PHE A 66 11.41 7.89 -4.81
CA PHE A 66 12.72 8.51 -4.54
C PHE A 66 13.87 7.63 -5.03
N ALA A 67 13.79 6.31 -4.81
CA ALA A 67 14.81 5.38 -5.28
C ALA A 67 14.90 5.31 -6.82
N LEU A 68 13.76 5.47 -7.52
CA LEU A 68 13.70 5.51 -8.98
C LEU A 68 14.23 6.82 -9.55
N MET A 69 13.86 7.96 -8.96
CA MET A 69 14.36 9.29 -9.34
C MET A 69 15.88 9.37 -9.22
N ALA A 70 16.43 8.94 -8.07
CA ALA A 70 17.88 8.87 -7.85
C ALA A 70 18.59 7.93 -8.83
N LYS A 71 17.90 6.93 -9.40
CA LYS A 71 18.46 6.09 -10.47
C LYS A 71 18.52 6.83 -11.81
N GLY A 72 17.52 7.64 -12.12
CA GLY A 72 17.44 8.45 -13.34
C GLY A 72 18.55 9.50 -13.43
N GLU A 73 18.81 10.21 -12.34
CA GLU A 73 19.89 11.21 -12.27
C GLU A 73 21.28 10.60 -12.51
N VAL A 74 21.55 9.43 -11.93
CA VAL A 74 22.83 8.72 -12.11
C VAL A 74 22.99 8.15 -13.53
N ALA A 75 21.89 7.80 -14.21
CA ALA A 75 21.94 7.37 -15.60
C ALA A 75 22.26 8.54 -16.55
N GLY A 76 21.74 9.74 -16.27
CA GLY A 76 22.03 10.95 -17.05
C GLY A 76 23.50 11.39 -16.97
N LEU A 77 24.13 11.26 -15.80
CA LEU A 77 25.55 11.62 -15.59
C LEU A 77 26.55 10.65 -16.23
N ARG A 78 26.14 9.43 -16.58
CA ARG A 78 27.02 8.39 -17.14
C ARG A 78 26.99 8.34 -18.68
N GLY A 79 26.11 9.11 -19.30
CA GLY A 79 25.93 9.19 -20.76
C GLY A 79 26.37 10.52 -21.39
N SER A 80 26.92 11.44 -20.61
CA SER A 80 27.57 12.68 -21.06
C SER A 80 29.09 12.55 -20.98
#